data_AF-A0A3S5JF40-F1
#
_entry.id   AF-A0A3S5JF40-F1
#
_cell.length_a   1.000
_cell.length_b   1.000
_cell.length_c   1.000
_cell.angle_alpha   90.00
_cell.angle_beta   90.00
_cell.angle_gamma   90.00
#
_symmetry.space_group_name_H-M   'P 1'
#
loop_
_entity.id
_entity.type
_entity.pdbx_description
1 polymer ?
#
loop_
_entity_poly.entity_id
_entity_poly.type
_entity_poly.pdbx_seq_one_letter_code
_entity_poly.pdbx_strand_id
1 'polypeptide(L)'
;MLNFLGFVISIKLYHSNYSSIFFDANSKHQKLKIIVRKRDYSLAVQRNKIKRWIREVFRRNLLNEGYVVVVKSGFLEMGFKNISSEFQAALDNFVNTPQDD
;
A
#
# COMPACT_ATOMS: atom_id res chain seq x y z
N MET A 1 18.60 32.29 -2.50
CA MET A 1 18.42 30.89 -2.93
C MET A 1 18.89 29.97 -1.81
N LEU A 2 17.97 29.28 -1.14
CA LEU A 2 18.31 28.14 -0.31
C LEU A 2 17.16 27.12 -0.48
N ASN A 3 17.34 26.17 -1.40
CA ASN A 3 16.42 25.06 -1.58
C ASN A 3 16.65 24.08 -0.43
N PHE A 4 15.84 24.19 0.62
CA PHE A 4 15.73 23.12 1.61
C PHE A 4 15.06 21.92 0.96
N LEU A 5 15.80 20.82 0.91
CA LEU A 5 15.40 19.52 0.37
C LEU A 5 13.99 19.14 0.82
N GLY A 6 13.16 18.79 -0.16
CA GLY A 6 11.84 18.21 0.02
C GLY A 6 11.87 16.96 0.89
N PHE A 7 11.54 17.14 2.17
CA PHE A 7 10.93 16.09 2.96
C PHE A 7 9.47 15.98 2.52
N VAL A 8 9.24 15.17 1.49
CA VAL A 8 7.89 14.79 1.05
C VAL A 8 7.30 13.87 2.11
N ILE A 9 6.28 14.33 2.82
CA ILE A 9 5.63 13.57 3.90
C ILE A 9 4.79 12.46 3.27
N SER A 10 5.34 11.25 3.20
CA SER A 10 4.56 10.05 2.94
C SER A 10 3.76 9.71 4.20
N ILE A 11 2.43 9.77 4.15
CA ILE A 11 1.57 9.44 5.29
C ILE A 11 1.47 7.91 5.38
N LYS A 12 1.75 7.36 6.56
CA LYS A 12 1.62 5.92 6.81
C LYS A 12 0.19 5.59 7.25
N LEU A 13 -0.55 4.88 6.41
CA LEU A 13 -1.95 4.52 6.65
C LEU A 13 -2.11 3.24 7.44
N TYR A 14 -1.21 2.29 7.19
CA TYR A 14 -1.31 0.96 7.76
C TYR A 14 0.08 0.37 7.99
N HIS A 15 0.18 -0.39 9.08
CA HIS A 15 1.39 -1.12 9.41
C HIS A 15 1.05 -2.43 10.12
N SER A 16 1.61 -3.52 9.60
CA SER A 16 1.63 -4.81 10.29
C SER A 16 2.97 -5.52 10.07
N ASN A 17 3.08 -6.72 10.63
CA ASN A 17 4.20 -7.63 10.39
C ASN A 17 4.27 -8.10 8.94
N TYR A 18 3.15 -8.04 8.21
CA TYR A 18 3.01 -8.62 6.86
C TYR A 18 3.03 -7.57 5.75
N SER A 19 2.62 -6.33 6.03
CA SER A 19 2.66 -5.26 5.04
C SER A 19 2.58 -3.86 5.64
N SER A 20 2.76 -2.85 4.80
CA SER A 20 2.56 -1.44 5.15
C SER A 20 2.00 -0.68 3.96
N ILE A 21 1.09 0.24 4.22
CA ILE A 21 0.49 1.10 3.19
C ILE A 21 0.87 2.54 3.51
N PHE A 22 1.34 3.24 2.49
CA PHE A 22 1.68 4.65 2.53
C PHE A 22 0.88 5.39 1.46
N PHE A 23 0.54 6.65 1.73
CA PHE A 23 -0.01 7.58 0.78
C PHE A 23 0.96 8.75 0.59
N ASP A 24 1.27 9.06 -0.65
CA ASP A 24 2.14 10.15 -1.05
C ASP A 24 1.34 11.17 -1.87
N ALA A 25 1.09 12.33 -1.25
CA ALA A 25 0.27 13.39 -1.82
C ALA A 25 0.89 14.01 -3.08
N ASN A 26 2.21 13.99 -3.23
CA ASN A 26 2.91 14.51 -4.41
C ASN A 26 2.90 13.51 -5.58
N SER A 27 2.53 12.26 -5.33
CA SER A 27 2.34 11.24 -6.35
C SER A 27 0.87 10.88 -6.55
N LYS A 28 -0.05 11.82 -6.26
CA LYS A 28 -1.50 11.68 -6.48
C LYS A 28 -1.90 11.19 -7.87
N HIS A 29 -1.06 11.40 -8.89
CA HIS A 29 -1.28 10.92 -10.28
C HIS A 29 -0.46 9.68 -10.66
N GLN A 30 0.35 9.14 -9.75
CA GLN A 30 1.13 7.94 -9.99
C GLN A 30 0.31 6.71 -9.60
N LYS A 31 0.31 5.72 -10.48
CA LYS A 31 -0.34 4.42 -10.25
C LYS A 31 0.18 3.75 -8.97
N LEU A 32 -0.70 2.99 -8.31
CA LEU A 32 -0.40 2.12 -7.18
C LEU A 32 0.95 1.40 -7.32
N LYS A 33 1.89 1.72 -6.44
CA LYS A 33 3.22 1.12 -6.39
C LYS A 33 3.24 -0.04 -5.39
N ILE A 34 3.69 -1.21 -5.83
CA ILE A 34 3.74 -2.41 -5.00
C ILE A 34 5.18 -2.92 -4.92
N ILE A 35 5.74 -2.91 -3.71
CA ILE A 35 7.11 -3.32 -3.41
C ILE A 35 7.08 -4.69 -2.75
N VAL A 36 7.68 -5.68 -3.42
CA VAL A 36 7.82 -7.05 -2.91
C VAL A 36 9.28 -7.44 -3.02
N ARG A 37 9.92 -7.78 -1.88
CA ARG A 37 11.33 -8.16 -1.86
C ARG A 37 11.51 -9.56 -2.44
N LYS A 38 12.48 -9.73 -3.35
CA LYS A 38 12.79 -11.03 -3.97
C LYS A 38 13.27 -12.08 -2.96
N ARG A 39 13.98 -11.65 -1.91
CA ARG A 39 14.48 -12.54 -0.84
C ARG A 39 13.35 -13.18 -0.01
N ASP A 40 12.24 -12.46 0.17
CA ASP A 40 11.10 -12.93 0.97
C ASP A 40 10.15 -13.80 0.14
N TYR A 41 10.09 -13.56 -1.18
CA TYR A 41 9.28 -14.35 -2.14
C TYR A 41 10.10 -14.63 -3.39
N SER A 42 10.83 -15.75 -3.37
CA SER A 42 11.76 -16.14 -4.44
C SER A 42 11.04 -16.49 -5.74
N LEU A 43 9.85 -17.10 -5.66
CA LEU A 43 9.07 -17.51 -6.82
C LEU A 43 8.34 -16.32 -7.46
N ALA A 44 8.48 -16.20 -8.79
CA ALA A 44 7.79 -15.16 -9.55
C ALA A 44 6.26 -15.26 -9.41
N VAL A 45 5.74 -16.49 -9.37
CA VAL A 45 4.31 -16.78 -9.20
C VAL A 45 3.78 -16.22 -7.88
N GLN A 46 4.53 -16.36 -6.78
CA GLN A 46 4.16 -15.78 -5.48
C GLN A 46 4.09 -14.26 -5.55
N ARG A 47 5.12 -13.60 -6.09
CA ARG A 47 5.13 -12.13 -6.24
C ARG A 47 3.99 -11.63 -7.13
N ASN A 48 3.68 -12.35 -8.21
CA ASN A 48 2.59 -12.00 -9.11
C ASN A 48 1.22 -12.15 -8.41
N LYS A 49 1.04 -13.22 -7.63
CA LYS A 49 -0.16 -13.44 -6.81
C LYS A 49 -0.35 -12.31 -5.79
N ILE A 50 0.71 -11.94 -5.07
CA ILE A 50 0.71 -10.81 -4.12
C ILE A 50 0.28 -9.51 -4.83
N LYS A 51 0.92 -9.17 -5.95
CA LYS A 51 0.57 -7.97 -6.70
C LYS A 51 -0.87 -8.00 -7.22
N ARG A 52 -1.39 -9.18 -7.62
CA ARG A 52 -2.77 -9.34 -8.08
C ARG A 52 -3.76 -9.13 -6.93
N TRP A 53 -3.49 -9.71 -5.76
CA TRP A 53 -4.32 -9.53 -4.57
C TRP A 53 -4.40 -8.06 -4.15
N ILE A 54 -3.25 -7.39 -4.04
CA ILE A 54 -3.20 -5.98 -3.65
C ILE A 54 -3.97 -5.11 -4.66
N ARG A 55 -3.73 -5.29 -5.97
CA ARG A 55 -4.47 -4.54 -6.99
C ARG A 55 -5.97 -4.76 -6.91
N GLU A 56 -6.43 -5.98 -6.62
CA GLU A 56 -7.86 -6.27 -6.51
C GLU A 56 -8.49 -5.54 -5.33
N VAL A 57 -7.81 -5.48 -4.18
CA VAL A 57 -8.29 -4.71 -3.02
C VAL A 57 -8.40 -3.22 -3.35
N PHE A 58 -7.35 -2.63 -3.92
CA PHE A 58 -7.33 -1.21 -4.28
C PHE A 58 -8.36 -0.86 -5.37
N ARG A 59 -8.53 -1.74 -6.38
CA ARG A 59 -9.53 -1.58 -7.44
C ARG A 59 -10.96 -1.54 -6.89
N ARG A 60 -11.30 -2.41 -5.93
CA ARG A 60 -12.63 -2.45 -5.29
C ARG A 60 -12.97 -1.17 -4.54
N ASN A 61 -11.94 -0.49 -4.03
CA ASN A 61 -12.06 0.77 -3.32
C ASN A 61 -12.05 2.00 -4.23
N LEU A 62 -11.95 1.83 -5.56
CA LEU A 62 -11.74 2.91 -6.52
C LEU A 62 -10.47 3.75 -6.23
N LEU A 63 -9.50 3.17 -5.50
CA LEU A 63 -8.25 3.81 -5.11
C LEU A 63 -7.12 3.29 -5.99
N ASN A 64 -6.64 4.09 -6.95
CA ASN A 64 -5.65 3.62 -7.92
C ASN A 64 -4.34 4.43 -7.94
N GLU A 65 -4.28 5.56 -7.23
CA GLU A 65 -3.20 6.53 -7.39
C GLU A 65 -2.69 7.09 -6.05
N GLY A 66 -1.40 7.43 -5.97
CA GLY A 66 -0.76 7.99 -4.77
C GLY A 66 -0.42 6.99 -3.67
N TYR A 67 -0.70 5.70 -3.86
CA TYR A 67 -0.45 4.68 -2.83
C TYR A 67 0.81 3.86 -3.09
N VAL A 68 1.53 3.56 -2.01
CA VAL A 68 2.68 2.65 -1.99
C VAL A 68 2.42 1.54 -0.98
N VAL A 69 2.47 0.29 -1.44
CA VAL A 69 2.32 -0.90 -0.60
C VAL A 69 3.65 -1.63 -0.51
N VAL A 70 4.15 -1.81 0.71
CA VAL A 70 5.35 -2.59 1.00
C VAL A 70 4.93 -3.92 1.60
N VAL A 71 5.34 -5.01 0.96
CA VAL A 71 5.02 -6.38 1.38
C VAL A 71 6.22 -7.00 2.11
N LYS A 72 5.94 -7.62 3.26
CA LYS A 72 6.91 -8.33 4.10
C LYS A 72 6.67 -9.85 4.02
N SER A 73 7.54 -10.65 4.59
CA SER A 73 7.37 -12.11 4.70
C SER A 73 6.09 -12.46 5.49
N GLY A 74 5.46 -13.60 5.19
CA GLY A 74 4.23 -14.03 5.88
C GLY A 74 2.91 -13.51 5.27
N PHE A 75 2.98 -12.66 4.24
CA PHE A 75 1.80 -12.04 3.61
C PHE A 75 0.91 -13.07 2.91
N LEU A 76 1.48 -14.05 2.21
CA LEU A 76 0.66 -15.06 1.52
C LEU A 76 -0.01 -16.01 2.51
N GLU A 77 0.68 -16.30 3.62
CA GLU A 77 0.26 -17.16 4.72
C GLU A 77 -0.93 -16.55 5.48
N MET A 78 -0.97 -15.22 5.59
CA MET A 78 -2.11 -14.47 6.14
C MET A 78 -3.41 -14.72 5.35
N GLY A 79 -3.31 -14.99 4.05
CA GLY A 79 -4.45 -15.28 3.18
C GLY A 79 -5.21 -14.04 2.70
N PHE A 80 -5.83 -14.15 1.51
CA PHE A 80 -6.46 -13.01 0.83
C PHE A 80 -7.59 -12.36 1.63
N LYS A 81 -8.42 -13.17 2.30
CA LYS A 81 -9.57 -12.67 3.06
C LYS A 81 -9.14 -11.72 4.18
N ASN A 82 -8.13 -12.11 4.94
CA ASN A 82 -7.62 -11.31 6.06
C ASN A 82 -6.94 -10.04 5.56
N ILE A 83 -6.08 -10.14 4.54
CA ILE A 83 -5.45 -8.98 3.90
C ILE A 83 -6.50 -8.01 3.38
N SER A 84 -7.49 -8.51 2.64
CA SER A 84 -8.54 -7.68 2.08
C SER A 84 -9.32 -6.95 3.17
N SER A 85 -9.64 -7.63 4.27
CA SER A 85 -10.35 -7.03 5.39
C SER A 85 -9.53 -5.94 6.10
N GLU A 86 -8.25 -6.21 6.38
CA GLU A 86 -7.39 -5.23 7.08
C GLU A 86 -7.08 -4.01 6.21
N PHE A 87 -6.83 -4.22 4.92
CA PHE A 87 -6.60 -3.12 3.99
C PHE A 87 -7.86 -2.29 3.81
N GLN A 88 -9.02 -2.92 3.68
CA GLN A 88 -10.30 -2.23 3.58
C GLN A 88 -10.51 -1.31 4.78
N ALA A 89 -10.38 -1.85 6.00
CA ALA A 89 -10.54 -1.07 7.23
C ALA A 89 -9.57 0.12 7.30
N ALA A 90 -8.30 -0.08 6.92
CA ALA A 90 -7.31 0.99 6.93
C ALA A 90 -7.59 2.08 5.90
N LEU A 91 -8.02 1.70 4.69
CA LEU A 91 -8.34 2.63 3.61
C LEU A 91 -9.62 3.41 3.94
N ASP A 92 -10.65 2.75 4.45
CA ASP A 92 -11.90 3.39 4.88
C ASP A 92 -11.65 4.41 6.00
N ASN A 93 -10.82 4.07 6.99
CA ASN A 93 -10.45 5.01 8.05
C ASN A 93 -9.76 6.25 7.48
N PHE A 94 -8.88 6.09 6.48
CA PHE A 94 -8.18 7.23 5.89
C PHE A 94 -9.10 8.11 5.03
N VAL A 95 -10.00 7.52 4.24
CA VAL A 95 -10.94 8.26 3.37
C VAL A 95 -12.00 9.00 4.19
N ASN A 96 -12.44 8.41 5.31
CA ASN A 96 -13.50 8.99 6.15
C ASN A 96 -12.97 9.92 7.26
N THR A 97 -11.66 10.08 7.41
CA THR A 97 -11.12 11.10 8.31
C THR A 97 -11.21 12.45 7.59
N PRO A 98 -11.92 13.46 8.15
CA PRO A 98 -11.91 14.79 7.56
C PRO A 98 -10.47 15.30 7.49
N GLN A 99 -10.02 15.62 6.29
CA GLN A 99 -8.78 16.38 6.11
C GLN A 99 -9.15 17.81 6.50
N ASP A 100 -8.84 18.20 7.74
CA ASP A 100 -8.94 19.60 8.14
C ASP A 100 -8.04 20.43 7.20
N ASP A 101 -8.68 21.26 6.40
CA ASP A 101 -8.08 22.26 5.50
C ASP A 101 -7.40 23.40 6.28
#